data_AF-A0A9P6IHJ2-F1
#
_entry.id   AF-A0A9P6IHJ2-F1
#
_cell.length_a   1.000
_cell.length_b   1.000
_cell.length_c   1.000
_cell.angle_alpha   90.00
_cell.angle_beta   90.00
_cell.angle_gamma   90.00
#
_symmetry.space_group_name_H-M   'P 1'
#
loop_
_entity.id
_entity.type
_entity.pdbx_description
1 polymer ?
#
loop_
_entity_poly.entity_id
_entity_poly.type
_entity_poly.pdbx_seq_one_letter_code
_entity_poly.pdbx_strand_id
1 'polypeptide(L)'
;MLRFFRGVCYGVRALHSHQLPNVPIRSREEDNSSANGIEAWDSRERGRKSLRRQPSAISFTTPEGGTGLSDMSHLASSHNSSSNNSNNNNGNSNNINNNNNNNNNSSSSSNDPSGSNNNTNTNTNTNNNNSSSNSNGLGPAEDNEDLVVPFAHRDIKPANVMIADDGQTPVVMDFGSMVRARVKIQTRQQALYEQDLAAEQCSMPYRAPELFDVKTGSTLDEKVDIWSLGCTLYAMAYGASPFETNQMNQGGSIALAVLNGNVRFPTVDQQDRYSAEFRALIKAMLVVEPAMRLDIHQVIDQVDQLIARPV
;
A
#
# COMPACT_ATOMS: atom_id res chain seq x y z
N MET A 1 -18.05 4.02 17.29
CA MET A 1 -16.79 3.53 16.67
C MET A 1 -17.01 2.23 15.89
N LEU A 2 -17.09 1.04 16.51
CA LEU A 2 -17.13 -0.24 15.77
C LEU A 2 -18.22 -0.34 14.69
N ARG A 3 -19.46 0.13 14.95
CA ARG A 3 -20.54 0.16 13.94
C ARG A 3 -20.19 1.00 12.70
N PHE A 4 -19.42 2.07 12.86
CA PHE A 4 -18.92 2.89 11.74
C PHE A 4 -17.80 2.14 11.01
N PHE A 5 -16.82 1.59 11.74
CA PHE A 5 -15.74 0.79 11.12
C PHE A 5 -16.28 -0.41 10.30
N ARG A 6 -17.33 -1.09 10.79
CA ARG A 6 -18.05 -2.14 10.05
C ARG A 6 -18.50 -1.69 8.65
N GLY A 7 -19.01 -0.47 8.53
CA GLY A 7 -19.42 0.08 7.23
C GLY A 7 -18.23 0.37 6.32
N VAL A 8 -17.08 0.80 6.86
CA VAL A 8 -15.82 0.91 6.11
C VAL A 8 -15.41 -0.47 5.57
N CYS A 9 -15.48 -1.51 6.40
CA CYS A 9 -15.20 -2.89 5.97
C CYS A 9 -16.14 -3.35 4.84
N TYR A 10 -17.42 -2.93 4.83
CA TYR A 10 -18.32 -3.23 3.71
C TYR A 10 -17.97 -2.49 2.43
N GLY A 11 -17.49 -1.24 2.50
CA GLY A 11 -16.96 -0.53 1.35
C GLY A 11 -15.74 -1.25 0.75
N VAL A 12 -14.79 -1.66 1.61
CA VAL A 12 -13.60 -2.42 1.19
C VAL A 12 -13.99 -3.79 0.61
N ARG A 13 -14.92 -4.53 1.24
CA ARG A 13 -15.44 -5.80 0.72
C ARG A 13 -16.04 -5.67 -0.68
N ALA A 14 -16.73 -4.55 -0.97
CA ALA A 14 -17.29 -4.31 -2.30
C ALA A 14 -16.22 -4.18 -3.41
N LEU A 15 -15.01 -3.73 -3.07
CA LEU A 15 -13.85 -3.72 -3.97
C LEU A 15 -13.24 -5.13 -4.10
N HIS A 16 -13.10 -5.85 -2.98
CA HIS A 16 -12.53 -7.21 -2.92
C HIS A 16 -13.41 -8.26 -3.61
N SER A 17 -14.70 -7.99 -3.78
CA SER A 17 -15.67 -8.86 -4.45
C SER A 17 -16.27 -8.24 -5.72
N HIS A 18 -15.62 -7.24 -6.32
CA HIS A 18 -16.19 -6.54 -7.47
C HIS A 18 -16.35 -7.47 -8.68
N GLN A 19 -17.60 -7.63 -9.12
CA GLN A 19 -17.94 -8.23 -10.41
C GLN A 19 -18.06 -7.11 -11.44
N LEU A 20 -17.37 -7.25 -12.57
CA LEU A 20 -17.66 -6.38 -13.71
C LEU A 20 -19.11 -6.60 -14.14
N PRO A 21 -19.86 -5.55 -14.49
CA PRO A 21 -21.20 -5.74 -15.04
C PRO A 21 -21.10 -6.59 -16.31
N ASN A 22 -22.00 -7.56 -16.46
CA ASN A 22 -22.16 -8.32 -17.69
C ASN A 22 -22.62 -7.38 -18.82
N VAL A 23 -21.66 -6.73 -19.47
CA VAL A 23 -21.87 -5.94 -20.69
C VAL A 23 -21.95 -6.94 -21.84
N PRO A 24 -23.10 -7.08 -22.53
CA PRO A 24 -23.18 -7.95 -23.70
C PRO A 24 -22.16 -7.48 -24.73
N ILE A 25 -21.29 -8.40 -25.17
CA ILE A 25 -20.35 -8.12 -26.25
C ILE A 25 -21.19 -7.81 -27.48
N ARG A 26 -21.24 -6.53 -27.88
CA ARG A 26 -21.86 -6.15 -29.16
C ARG A 26 -21.15 -6.87 -30.28
N SER A 27 -21.89 -7.73 -30.98
CA SER A 27 -21.44 -8.31 -32.24
C SER A 27 -21.15 -7.18 -33.23
N ARG A 28 -20.02 -7.28 -33.91
CA ARG A 28 -19.43 -6.27 -34.82
C ARG A 28 -20.28 -5.97 -36.08
N GLU A 29 -21.53 -6.42 -36.11
CA GLU A 29 -22.46 -6.32 -37.23
C GLU A 29 -23.50 -5.19 -37.03
N GLU A 30 -23.72 -4.69 -35.80
CA GLU A 30 -24.68 -3.59 -35.56
C GLU A 30 -24.11 -2.19 -35.88
N ASP A 31 -22.79 -1.99 -35.78
CA ASP A 31 -22.14 -0.67 -35.88
C ASP A 31 -22.23 -0.04 -37.30
N ASN A 32 -22.58 -0.83 -38.32
CA ASN A 32 -22.75 -0.33 -39.70
C ASN A 32 -24.03 0.51 -39.89
N SER A 33 -24.86 0.68 -38.86
CA SER A 33 -26.10 1.48 -38.91
C SER A 33 -26.00 2.87 -38.25
N SER A 34 -24.92 3.15 -37.50
CA SER A 34 -24.78 4.34 -36.64
C SER A 34 -23.62 5.29 -36.99
N ALA A 35 -23.16 5.29 -38.25
CA ALA A 35 -22.05 6.11 -38.73
C ALA A 35 -22.25 7.65 -38.60
N ASN A 36 -23.50 8.13 -38.41
CA ASN A 36 -23.80 9.56 -38.29
C ASN A 36 -23.66 10.14 -36.86
N GLY A 37 -23.31 9.32 -35.85
CA GLY A 37 -23.26 9.78 -34.46
C GLY A 37 -21.91 10.32 -33.97
N ILE A 38 -20.80 9.91 -34.59
CA ILE A 38 -19.45 10.04 -34.02
C ILE A 38 -18.80 11.41 -34.30
N GLU A 39 -19.08 12.01 -35.47
CA GLU A 39 -18.52 13.34 -35.83
C GLU A 39 -19.03 14.50 -34.95
N ALA A 40 -20.19 14.32 -34.31
CA ALA A 40 -20.82 15.31 -33.45
C ALA A 40 -20.13 15.47 -32.08
N TRP A 41 -19.44 14.44 -31.58
CA TRP A 41 -18.71 14.49 -30.31
C TRP A 41 -17.33 15.15 -30.45
N ASP A 42 -16.56 14.75 -31.45
CA ASP A 42 -15.17 15.21 -31.62
C ASP A 42 -15.08 16.71 -31.99
N SER A 43 -16.10 17.24 -32.64
CA SER A 43 -16.24 18.69 -32.90
C SER A 43 -16.47 19.52 -31.62
N ARG A 44 -16.97 18.90 -30.54
CA ARG A 44 -17.35 19.58 -29.28
C ARG A 44 -16.22 19.59 -28.24
N GLU A 45 -15.29 18.63 -28.32
CA GLU A 45 -14.04 18.59 -27.54
C GLU A 45 -13.04 19.68 -27.99
N ARG A 46 -12.84 19.82 -29.31
CA ARG A 46 -11.82 20.73 -29.88
C ARG A 46 -12.09 22.22 -29.60
N GLY A 47 -13.34 22.61 -29.35
CA GLY A 47 -13.71 23.98 -28.97
C GLY A 47 -13.41 24.36 -27.50
N ARG A 48 -13.14 23.40 -26.61
CA ARG A 48 -13.08 23.65 -25.15
C ARG A 48 -11.66 23.82 -24.57
N LYS A 49 -10.60 23.57 -25.35
CA LYS A 49 -9.20 23.60 -24.88
C LYS A 49 -8.49 24.96 -25.00
N SER A 50 -9.21 26.07 -25.27
CA SER A 50 -8.62 27.41 -25.51
C SER A 50 -8.86 28.46 -24.41
N LEU A 51 -9.63 28.18 -23.34
CA LEU A 51 -9.79 29.11 -22.20
C LEU A 51 -9.34 28.51 -20.85
N ARG A 52 -8.03 28.54 -20.59
CA ARG A 52 -7.52 28.63 -19.22
C ARG A 52 -7.49 30.11 -18.82
N ARG A 53 -8.45 30.56 -18.00
CA ARG A 53 -8.36 31.86 -17.31
C ARG A 53 -7.51 31.72 -16.03
N GLN A 54 -6.72 32.75 -15.76
CA GLN A 54 -5.93 32.92 -14.53
C GLN A 54 -6.84 32.97 -13.28
N PRO A 55 -6.37 32.53 -12.10
CA PRO A 55 -7.11 32.71 -10.85
C PRO A 55 -6.99 34.16 -10.35
N SER A 56 -8.07 34.93 -10.48
CA SER A 56 -8.19 36.24 -9.83
C SER A 56 -8.76 36.08 -8.42
N ALA A 57 -8.09 36.67 -7.42
CA ALA A 57 -8.53 36.64 -6.03
C ALA A 57 -9.92 37.26 -5.84
N ILE A 58 -10.74 36.65 -4.98
CA ILE A 58 -12.05 37.17 -4.58
C ILE A 58 -11.85 38.15 -3.42
N SER A 59 -11.90 39.44 -3.72
CA SER A 59 -12.00 40.50 -2.71
C SER A 59 -13.45 40.64 -2.23
N PHE A 60 -13.70 40.42 -0.94
CA PHE A 60 -14.96 40.83 -0.32
C PHE A 60 -14.96 42.35 -0.10
N THR A 61 -16.03 43.02 -0.54
CA THR A 61 -16.33 44.41 -0.21
C THR A 61 -17.72 44.53 0.40
N THR A 62 -17.80 45.16 1.56
CA THR A 62 -19.02 45.75 2.14
C THR A 62 -18.66 47.11 2.77
N PRO A 63 -19.57 48.10 2.78
CA PRO A 63 -19.21 49.52 2.80
C PRO A 63 -18.99 50.14 4.18
N GLU A 64 -18.56 51.41 4.16
CA GLU A 64 -18.00 52.20 5.25
C GLU A 64 -18.98 52.67 6.35
N GLY A 65 -18.38 53.02 7.50
CA GLY A 65 -18.95 53.87 8.56
C GLY A 65 -18.61 53.35 9.96
N GLY A 66 -17.91 54.07 10.84
CA GLY A 66 -17.22 55.36 10.72
C GLY A 66 -16.78 55.89 12.10
N THR A 67 -15.72 56.71 12.12
CA THR A 67 -15.21 57.49 13.27
C THR A 67 -14.51 56.77 14.45
N GLY A 68 -13.28 57.23 14.75
CA GLY A 68 -12.96 57.69 16.12
C GLY A 68 -11.77 57.09 16.88
N LEU A 69 -10.57 57.68 16.69
CA LEU A 69 -9.52 57.92 17.72
C LEU A 69 -8.84 56.67 18.38
N SER A 70 -7.58 56.67 18.83
CA SER A 70 -6.44 57.60 18.66
C SER A 70 -5.15 56.88 19.11
N ASP A 71 -4.00 57.35 18.59
CA ASP A 71 -2.59 57.07 18.95
C ASP A 71 -2.25 56.28 20.23
N MET A 72 -1.28 55.35 20.11
CA MET A 72 0.05 55.61 20.69
C MET A 72 1.17 54.82 20.01
N SER A 73 2.37 55.42 20.00
CA SER A 73 3.54 55.07 19.18
C SER A 73 4.75 54.60 20.00
N HIS A 74 5.87 54.29 19.31
CA HIS A 74 7.24 54.06 19.83
C HIS A 74 7.53 52.69 20.48
N LEU A 75 8.71 52.04 20.33
CA LEU A 75 9.93 52.22 19.50
C LEU A 75 10.26 50.84 18.88
N ALA A 76 10.70 50.65 17.62
CA ALA A 76 11.85 51.20 16.88
C ALA A 76 13.22 50.56 17.21
N SER A 77 13.92 50.13 16.14
CA SER A 77 15.38 49.95 16.01
C SER A 77 16.03 48.65 16.56
N SER A 78 17.03 48.03 15.91
CA SER A 78 17.65 48.24 14.57
C SER A 78 18.79 47.23 14.26
N HIS A 79 19.37 47.31 13.04
CA HIS A 79 20.72 46.86 12.62
C HIS A 79 21.01 45.37 12.32
N ASN A 80 20.71 44.98 11.07
CA ASN A 80 21.70 44.81 9.97
C ASN A 80 23.18 44.51 10.32
N SER A 81 23.77 43.43 9.77
CA SER A 81 24.92 43.47 8.81
C SER A 81 25.52 42.09 8.52
N SER A 82 25.94 41.88 7.26
CA SER A 82 26.60 40.68 6.73
C SER A 82 28.08 40.55 7.11
N SER A 83 28.65 39.33 7.04
CA SER A 83 29.94 39.07 6.34
C SER A 83 30.32 37.59 6.24
N ASN A 84 31.07 37.26 5.18
CA ASN A 84 31.64 35.96 4.86
C ASN A 84 32.75 35.55 5.85
N ASN A 85 33.04 34.24 5.94
CA ASN A 85 34.42 33.79 5.64
C ASN A 85 34.49 32.32 5.18
N SER A 86 35.48 32.02 4.34
CA SER A 86 35.83 30.67 3.86
C SER A 86 37.02 30.11 4.64
N ASN A 87 37.12 28.79 4.78
CA ASN A 87 38.24 27.98 4.23
C ASN A 87 38.40 26.58 4.84
N ASN A 88 38.56 25.61 3.94
CA ASN A 88 39.51 24.49 3.96
C ASN A 88 40.20 24.06 5.28
N ASN A 89 40.21 22.74 5.52
CA ASN A 89 41.46 22.01 5.29
C ASN A 89 41.30 20.51 5.00
N ASN A 90 42.29 20.00 4.26
CA ASN A 90 42.56 18.60 3.93
C ASN A 90 42.56 17.70 5.20
N GLY A 91 42.32 16.38 5.15
CA GLY A 91 42.50 15.45 4.05
C GLY A 91 43.86 14.75 4.15
N ASN A 92 43.89 13.50 4.62
CA ASN A 92 44.97 12.57 4.28
C ASN A 92 44.52 11.11 4.42
N SER A 93 44.90 10.29 3.44
CA SER A 93 44.82 8.82 3.53
C SER A 93 46.10 8.29 4.17
N ASN A 94 46.06 7.10 4.78
CA ASN A 94 47.12 6.12 4.59
C ASN A 94 46.68 4.70 4.99
N ASN A 95 47.48 3.74 4.55
CA ASN A 95 47.02 2.41 4.15
C ASN A 95 47.86 1.31 4.84
N ILE A 96 47.37 0.06 4.80
CA ILE A 96 48.14 -1.19 4.92
C ILE A 96 48.80 -1.50 6.29
N ASN A 97 48.39 -2.60 6.93
CA ASN A 97 49.26 -3.79 7.02
C ASN A 97 48.54 -5.10 7.37
N ASN A 98 48.94 -6.18 6.69
CA ASN A 98 48.55 -7.56 6.98
C ASN A 98 49.34 -8.11 8.18
N ASN A 99 48.83 -9.16 8.83
CA ASN A 99 49.68 -10.28 9.21
C ASN A 99 48.88 -11.58 9.40
N ASN A 100 49.31 -12.64 8.72
CA ASN A 100 48.93 -14.02 8.99
C ASN A 100 49.72 -14.56 10.20
N ASN A 101 49.18 -15.55 10.91
CA ASN A 101 49.94 -16.80 11.10
C ASN A 101 49.09 -18.00 11.56
N ASN A 102 49.50 -19.18 11.12
CA ASN A 102 48.90 -20.49 11.40
C ASN A 102 49.48 -21.14 12.68
N ASN A 103 48.76 -22.13 13.24
CA ASN A 103 49.19 -23.54 13.43
C ASN A 103 48.27 -24.25 14.46
N ASN A 104 47.68 -25.41 14.14
CA ASN A 104 48.15 -26.80 14.39
C ASN A 104 48.29 -27.13 15.90
N ASN A 105 47.99 -28.32 16.46
CA ASN A 105 47.70 -29.68 15.96
C ASN A 105 46.95 -30.47 17.09
N SER A 106 46.55 -31.75 17.07
CA SER A 106 46.52 -32.90 16.12
C SER A 106 45.65 -34.05 16.72
N SER A 107 45.34 -35.09 15.91
CA SER A 107 45.18 -36.54 16.30
C SER A 107 44.09 -36.98 17.31
N SER A 108 43.47 -38.17 17.26
CA SER A 108 43.25 -39.28 16.28
C SER A 108 42.26 -40.29 16.94
N SER A 109 41.87 -41.49 16.47
CA SER A 109 42.17 -42.35 15.29
C SER A 109 41.06 -43.42 15.08
N SER A 110 40.83 -43.85 13.83
CA SER A 110 40.49 -45.24 13.38
C SER A 110 39.37 -46.08 14.05
N ASN A 111 38.35 -46.48 13.29
CA ASN A 111 38.28 -47.85 12.71
C ASN A 111 37.13 -48.02 11.67
N ASP A 112 37.41 -48.88 10.70
CA ASP A 112 36.60 -49.32 9.54
C ASP A 112 36.73 -50.88 9.50
N PRO A 113 36.25 -51.69 8.52
CA PRO A 113 35.22 -51.49 7.47
C PRO A 113 34.24 -52.69 7.29
N SER A 114 33.23 -52.55 6.40
CA SER A 114 32.69 -53.55 5.42
C SER A 114 31.20 -53.29 5.10
N GLY A 115 30.67 -53.46 3.86
CA GLY A 115 31.29 -53.69 2.56
C GLY A 115 30.26 -53.85 1.41
N SER A 116 30.70 -53.69 0.15
CA SER A 116 30.03 -54.02 -1.15
C SER A 116 28.73 -53.27 -1.53
N ASN A 117 28.70 -52.45 -2.60
CA ASN A 117 28.75 -52.72 -4.05
C ASN A 117 27.44 -53.26 -4.70
N ASN A 118 26.84 -52.46 -5.60
CA ASN A 118 26.94 -52.75 -7.05
C ASN A 118 26.41 -51.62 -7.97
N ASN A 119 27.09 -51.49 -9.12
CA ASN A 119 26.71 -50.67 -10.27
C ASN A 119 25.61 -51.33 -11.11
N THR A 120 24.80 -50.52 -11.81
CA THR A 120 24.55 -50.73 -13.25
C THR A 120 24.35 -49.39 -13.97
N ASN A 121 24.95 -49.28 -15.14
CA ASN A 121 24.96 -48.10 -16.01
C ASN A 121 24.38 -48.53 -17.37
N THR A 122 23.40 -47.83 -17.90
CA THR A 122 22.94 -48.01 -19.29
C THR A 122 22.71 -46.67 -19.95
N ASN A 123 23.44 -46.46 -21.05
CA ASN A 123 23.48 -45.25 -21.84
C ASN A 123 22.91 -45.56 -23.23
N THR A 124 21.89 -44.83 -23.68
CA THR A 124 21.41 -44.90 -25.08
C THR A 124 21.13 -43.51 -25.60
N ASN A 125 21.78 -43.20 -26.73
CA ASN A 125 21.81 -41.89 -27.35
C ASN A 125 21.19 -41.99 -28.75
N THR A 126 20.22 -41.14 -29.10
CA THR A 126 19.72 -41.00 -30.47
C THR A 126 19.28 -39.56 -30.76
N ASN A 127 19.67 -39.08 -31.94
CA ASN A 127 19.65 -37.66 -32.36
C ASN A 127 18.36 -37.22 -33.06
N ASN A 128 18.21 -35.88 -33.16
CA ASN A 128 17.57 -35.12 -34.26
C ASN A 128 16.03 -35.28 -34.44
N ASN A 129 15.25 -34.26 -34.81
CA ASN A 129 15.52 -33.09 -35.66
C ASN A 129 14.54 -31.92 -35.41
N ASN A 130 14.88 -30.73 -35.93
CA ASN A 130 13.99 -29.55 -35.98
C ASN A 130 12.69 -29.78 -36.79
N SER A 131 11.62 -29.08 -36.40
CA SER A 131 10.62 -28.51 -37.34
C SER A 131 9.82 -27.39 -36.69
N SER A 132 9.96 -26.17 -37.20
CA SER A 132 9.13 -25.02 -36.81
C SER A 132 7.70 -25.18 -37.33
N SER A 133 6.69 -25.01 -36.48
CA SER A 133 5.32 -24.75 -36.91
C SER A 133 4.70 -23.65 -36.06
N ASN A 134 4.76 -22.44 -36.61
CA ASN A 134 4.09 -21.26 -36.09
C ASN A 134 2.56 -21.44 -36.27
N SER A 135 1.81 -21.62 -35.19
CA SER A 135 0.35 -21.69 -35.25
C SER A 135 -0.27 -20.79 -34.18
N ASN A 136 -0.78 -19.64 -34.65
CA ASN A 136 -1.71 -18.82 -33.89
C ASN A 136 -3.04 -19.60 -33.76
N GLY A 137 -3.13 -20.44 -32.74
CA GLY A 137 -4.36 -21.13 -32.36
C GLY A 137 -5.07 -20.35 -31.26
N LEU A 138 -6.06 -19.53 -31.65
CA LEU A 138 -7.09 -19.10 -30.70
C LEU A 138 -7.87 -20.35 -30.29
N GLY A 139 -7.62 -20.84 -29.07
CA GLY A 139 -8.48 -21.83 -28.45
C GLY A 139 -9.92 -21.30 -28.32
N PRO A 140 -10.93 -22.18 -28.27
CA PRO A 140 -12.29 -21.74 -28.01
C PRO A 140 -12.33 -20.98 -26.67
N ALA A 141 -13.20 -19.97 -26.58
CA ALA A 141 -13.38 -19.23 -25.35
C ALA A 141 -13.95 -20.14 -24.27
N GLU A 142 -13.09 -20.62 -23.37
CA GLU A 142 -13.50 -21.28 -22.15
C GLU A 142 -14.18 -20.25 -21.23
N ASP A 143 -15.43 -20.57 -20.91
CA ASP A 143 -16.10 -20.29 -19.65
C ASP A 143 -16.29 -18.82 -19.25
N ASN A 144 -17.50 -18.29 -19.55
CA ASN A 144 -18.05 -17.17 -18.79
C ASN A 144 -18.45 -17.64 -17.37
N GLU A 145 -17.46 -17.92 -16.51
CA GLU A 145 -17.65 -17.65 -15.09
C GLU A 145 -17.81 -16.13 -14.91
N ASP A 146 -18.70 -15.70 -14.02
CA ASP A 146 -18.85 -14.27 -13.69
C ASP A 146 -17.53 -13.76 -13.09
N LEU A 147 -16.68 -13.16 -13.93
CA LEU A 147 -15.30 -12.78 -13.59
C LEU A 147 -15.29 -11.73 -12.47
N VAL A 148 -15.18 -12.22 -11.23
CA VAL A 148 -14.85 -11.41 -10.06
C VAL A 148 -13.43 -10.86 -10.29
N VAL A 149 -13.33 -9.55 -10.51
CA VAL A 149 -12.06 -8.84 -10.64
C VAL A 149 -11.86 -8.08 -9.32
N PRO A 150 -11.18 -8.68 -8.33
CA PRO A 150 -10.96 -8.02 -7.06
C PRO A 150 -10.04 -6.81 -7.26
N PHE A 151 -10.34 -5.70 -6.58
CA PHE A 151 -9.48 -4.52 -6.53
C PHE A 151 -8.96 -4.30 -5.12
N ALA A 152 -7.71 -3.87 -5.00
CA ALA A 152 -7.13 -3.37 -3.77
C ALA A 152 -7.07 -1.85 -3.82
N HIS A 153 -7.52 -1.17 -2.76
CA HIS A 153 -7.56 0.29 -2.69
C HIS A 153 -6.17 0.90 -2.45
N ARG A 154 -5.30 0.19 -1.71
CA ARG A 154 -3.91 0.56 -1.37
C ARG A 154 -3.70 1.85 -0.58
N ASP A 155 -4.75 2.60 -0.25
CA ASP A 155 -4.64 3.84 0.54
C ASP A 155 -5.81 4.04 1.53
N ILE A 156 -6.26 2.95 2.17
CA ILE A 156 -7.25 3.02 3.25
C ILE A 156 -6.64 3.68 4.49
N LYS A 157 -7.16 4.86 4.84
CA LYS A 157 -6.75 5.66 6.01
C LYS A 157 -7.92 6.51 6.49
N PRO A 158 -7.92 7.05 7.72
CA PRO A 158 -9.01 7.89 8.23
C PRO A 158 -9.38 9.07 7.32
N ALA A 159 -8.41 9.69 6.65
CA ALA A 159 -8.65 10.79 5.72
C ALA A 159 -9.39 10.41 4.42
N ASN A 160 -9.40 9.12 4.07
CA ASN A 160 -10.09 8.57 2.89
C ASN A 160 -11.40 7.87 3.26
N VAL A 161 -11.94 8.16 4.45
CA VAL A 161 -13.27 7.70 4.89
C VAL A 161 -14.12 8.92 5.24
N MET A 162 -15.06 9.26 4.36
CA MET A 162 -16.04 10.31 4.60
C MET A 162 -17.19 9.82 5.47
N ILE A 163 -17.91 10.77 6.06
CA ILE A 163 -19.24 10.56 6.63
C ILE A 163 -20.25 11.13 5.63
N ALA A 164 -21.28 10.37 5.26
CA ALA A 164 -22.34 10.84 4.38
C ALA A 164 -23.24 11.90 5.05
N ASP A 165 -24.13 12.51 4.26
CA ASP A 165 -25.05 13.57 4.72
C ASP A 165 -26.03 13.11 5.84
N ASP A 166 -26.18 11.80 6.06
CA ASP A 166 -26.94 11.22 7.18
C ASP A 166 -26.19 11.27 8.53
N GLY A 167 -24.95 11.78 8.53
CA GLY A 167 -24.07 11.92 9.68
C GLY A 167 -23.55 10.60 10.26
N GLN A 168 -23.79 9.46 9.61
CA GLN A 168 -23.60 8.13 10.20
C GLN A 168 -22.96 7.11 9.25
N THR A 169 -23.28 7.16 7.96
CA THR A 169 -22.80 6.18 6.98
C THR A 169 -21.37 6.50 6.54
N PRO A 170 -20.41 5.60 6.75
CA PRO A 170 -19.06 5.75 6.22
C PRO A 170 -19.04 5.55 4.70
N VAL A 171 -18.26 6.36 3.99
CA VAL A 171 -18.04 6.23 2.55
C VAL A 171 -16.53 6.20 2.29
N VAL A 172 -16.04 5.13 1.68
CA VAL A 172 -14.65 5.02 1.23
C VAL A 172 -14.47 5.88 -0.03
N MET A 173 -13.42 6.70 -0.06
CA MET A 173 -13.13 7.64 -1.15
C MET A 173 -11.67 7.57 -1.60
N ASP A 174 -11.36 8.28 -2.68
CA ASP A 174 -10.02 8.39 -3.29
C ASP A 174 -9.44 7.08 -3.85
N PHE A 175 -10.07 6.60 -4.93
CA PHE A 175 -9.64 5.44 -5.68
C PHE A 175 -8.40 5.70 -6.58
N GLY A 176 -7.67 6.81 -6.39
CA GLY A 176 -6.50 7.17 -7.22
C GLY A 176 -5.35 6.17 -7.14
N SER A 177 -5.22 5.47 -6.02
CA SER A 177 -4.22 4.43 -5.76
C SER A 177 -4.73 3.00 -6.02
N MET A 178 -5.97 2.85 -6.50
CA MET A 178 -6.62 1.55 -6.65
C MET A 178 -6.04 0.75 -7.82
N VAL A 179 -5.74 -0.53 -7.58
CA VAL A 179 -5.26 -1.47 -8.59
C VAL A 179 -6.05 -2.78 -8.55
N ARG A 180 -5.92 -3.62 -9.59
CA ARG A 180 -6.38 -5.00 -9.51
C ARG A 180 -5.58 -5.75 -8.44
N ALA A 181 -6.26 -6.51 -7.60
CA ALA A 181 -5.64 -7.39 -6.63
C ALA A 181 -5.17 -8.70 -7.29
N ARG A 182 -4.51 -9.56 -6.49
CA ARG A 182 -4.02 -10.89 -6.86
C ARG A 182 -2.95 -10.86 -7.97
N VAL A 183 -2.07 -9.86 -7.90
CA VAL A 183 -0.95 -9.64 -8.82
C VAL A 183 0.18 -10.62 -8.49
N LYS A 184 0.44 -11.58 -9.38
CA LYS A 184 1.56 -12.53 -9.27
C LYS A 184 2.87 -11.86 -9.67
N ILE A 185 3.85 -11.86 -8.78
CA ILE A 185 5.17 -11.25 -9.00
C ILE A 185 6.12 -12.30 -9.55
N GLN A 186 6.30 -12.37 -10.87
CA GLN A 186 7.13 -13.39 -11.53
C GLN A 186 8.58 -12.94 -11.71
N THR A 187 8.85 -11.64 -11.82
CA THR A 187 10.19 -11.10 -12.08
C THR A 187 10.61 -10.02 -11.08
N ARG A 188 11.93 -9.82 -10.93
CA ARG A 188 12.47 -8.73 -10.11
C ARG A 188 12.06 -7.34 -10.60
N GLN A 189 11.82 -7.18 -11.91
CA GLN A 189 11.35 -5.93 -12.49
C GLN A 189 9.90 -5.63 -12.11
N GLN A 190 9.01 -6.63 -12.13
CA GLN A 190 7.64 -6.49 -11.62
C GLN A 190 7.65 -6.16 -10.12
N ALA A 191 8.54 -6.81 -9.35
CA ALA A 191 8.70 -6.54 -7.93
C ALA A 191 9.11 -5.07 -7.65
N LEU A 192 10.10 -4.55 -8.38
CA LEU A 192 10.48 -3.12 -8.31
C LEU A 192 9.32 -2.20 -8.67
N TYR A 193 8.65 -2.47 -9.80
CA TYR A 193 7.53 -1.66 -10.27
C TYR A 193 6.40 -1.54 -9.24
N GLU A 194 5.96 -2.65 -8.66
CA GLU A 194 4.90 -2.64 -7.63
C GLU A 194 5.34 -1.95 -6.34
N GLN A 195 6.62 -2.09 -5.96
CA GLN A 195 7.19 -1.44 -4.79
C GLN A 195 7.29 0.09 -4.98
N ASP A 196 7.73 0.55 -6.16
CA ASP A 196 7.84 1.97 -6.50
C ASP A 196 6.46 2.61 -6.66
N LEU A 197 5.51 1.90 -7.29
CA LEU A 197 4.11 2.31 -7.39
C LEU A 197 3.48 2.46 -6.01
N ALA A 198 3.70 1.50 -5.11
CA ALA A 198 3.26 1.62 -3.72
C ALA A 198 4.00 2.72 -2.95
N ALA A 199 5.26 3.00 -3.30
CA ALA A 199 6.05 4.09 -2.71
C ALA A 199 5.45 5.47 -3.02
N GLU A 200 4.98 5.68 -4.25
CA GLU A 200 4.31 6.88 -4.74
C GLU A 200 2.86 7.00 -4.23
N GLN A 201 2.07 5.92 -4.29
CA GLN A 201 0.61 5.98 -4.16
C GLN A 201 0.04 5.64 -2.77
N CYS A 202 0.78 4.92 -1.92
CA CYS A 202 0.26 4.45 -0.62
C CYS A 202 0.77 5.34 0.52
N SER A 203 -0.09 5.77 1.44
CA SER A 203 0.32 6.52 2.64
C SER A 203 1.20 5.66 3.56
N MET A 204 2.47 6.04 3.73
CA MET A 204 3.49 5.22 4.43
C MET A 204 3.06 4.65 5.80
N PRO A 205 2.35 5.35 6.70
CA PRO A 205 1.93 4.80 7.99
C PRO A 205 0.83 3.72 7.92
N TYR A 206 0.13 3.63 6.79
CA TYR A 206 -0.99 2.72 6.53
C TYR A 206 -0.63 1.64 5.51
N ARG A 207 0.55 1.73 4.87
CA ARG A 207 1.06 0.81 3.86
C ARG A 207 1.42 -0.55 4.47
N ALA A 208 1.03 -1.63 3.80
CA ALA A 208 1.31 -3.01 4.21
C ALA A 208 2.80 -3.39 4.04
N PRO A 209 3.36 -4.28 4.89
CA PRO A 209 4.78 -4.63 4.88
C PRO A 209 5.24 -5.26 3.55
N GLU A 210 4.40 -6.07 2.92
CA GLU A 210 4.64 -6.68 1.61
C GLU A 210 4.74 -5.67 0.45
N LEU A 211 4.36 -4.41 0.67
CA LEU A 211 4.54 -3.29 -0.27
C LEU A 211 5.81 -2.45 -0.01
N PHE A 212 6.55 -2.74 1.07
CA PHE A 212 7.89 -2.16 1.30
C PHE A 212 9.01 -3.04 0.77
N ASP A 213 8.83 -4.36 0.79
CA ASP A 213 9.74 -5.38 0.24
C ASP A 213 8.93 -6.37 -0.61
N VAL A 214 8.68 -6.01 -1.86
CA VAL A 214 7.94 -6.86 -2.80
C VAL A 214 8.86 -7.97 -3.29
N LYS A 215 8.50 -9.23 -3.02
CA LYS A 215 9.34 -10.40 -3.31
C LYS A 215 8.97 -11.08 -4.63
N THR A 216 9.97 -11.42 -5.44
CA THR A 216 9.78 -12.32 -6.59
C THR A 216 9.26 -13.68 -6.12
N GLY A 217 8.25 -14.21 -6.80
CA GLY A 217 7.54 -15.44 -6.44
C GLY A 217 6.33 -15.23 -5.51
N SER A 218 6.09 -14.02 -5.00
CA SER A 218 4.91 -13.72 -4.18
C SER A 218 3.67 -13.39 -5.03
N THR A 219 2.53 -13.24 -4.37
CA THR A 219 1.32 -12.62 -4.93
C THR A 219 0.90 -11.49 -4.00
N LEU A 220 0.69 -10.29 -4.56
CA LEU A 220 0.08 -9.17 -3.84
C LEU A 220 -1.45 -9.25 -4.01
N ASP A 221 -2.18 -9.34 -2.91
CA ASP A 221 -3.62 -9.58 -2.90
C ASP A 221 -4.38 -8.50 -2.08
N GLU A 222 -5.67 -8.72 -1.89
CA GLU A 222 -6.56 -7.88 -1.09
C GLU A 222 -6.12 -7.70 0.39
N LYS A 223 -5.19 -8.51 0.92
CA LYS A 223 -4.72 -8.40 2.31
C LYS A 223 -3.98 -7.10 2.60
N VAL A 224 -3.48 -6.40 1.57
CA VAL A 224 -2.86 -5.07 1.74
C VAL A 224 -3.84 -4.09 2.38
N ASP A 225 -5.12 -4.11 1.97
CA ASP A 225 -6.15 -3.23 2.53
C ASP A 225 -6.55 -3.65 3.96
N ILE A 226 -6.41 -4.93 4.32
CA ILE A 226 -6.69 -5.42 5.67
C ILE A 226 -5.68 -4.84 6.67
N TRP A 227 -4.41 -4.76 6.28
CA TRP A 227 -3.40 -4.07 7.09
C TRP A 227 -3.75 -2.59 7.27
N SER A 228 -4.09 -1.91 6.17
CA SER A 228 -4.48 -0.49 6.18
C SER A 228 -5.76 -0.24 7.01
N LEU A 229 -6.73 -1.17 6.99
CA LEU A 229 -7.89 -1.20 7.88
C LEU A 229 -7.49 -1.39 9.35
N GLY A 230 -6.51 -2.24 9.64
CA GLY A 230 -5.94 -2.41 10.98
C GLY A 230 -5.31 -1.13 11.53
N CYS A 231 -4.50 -0.45 10.72
CA CYS A 231 -3.96 0.87 11.03
C CYS A 231 -5.07 1.92 11.23
N THR A 232 -6.11 1.88 10.39
CA THR A 232 -7.27 2.79 10.46
C THR A 232 -8.08 2.57 11.74
N LEU A 233 -8.38 1.33 12.13
CA LEU A 233 -9.10 1.03 13.37
C LEU A 233 -8.30 1.46 14.60
N TYR A 234 -6.98 1.23 14.59
CA TYR A 234 -6.10 1.74 15.63
C TYR A 234 -6.11 3.27 15.68
N ALA A 235 -6.01 3.97 14.54
CA ALA A 235 -6.04 5.43 14.49
C ALA A 235 -7.39 6.02 14.96
N MET A 236 -8.51 5.38 14.63
CA MET A 236 -9.83 5.76 15.17
C MET A 236 -9.91 5.60 16.70
N ALA A 237 -9.18 4.64 17.26
CA ALA A 237 -9.19 4.36 18.70
C ALA A 237 -8.21 5.25 19.50
N TYR A 238 -7.03 5.52 18.95
CA TYR A 238 -5.87 6.09 19.64
C TYR A 238 -5.33 7.41 19.02
N GLY A 239 -5.92 7.91 17.93
CA GLY A 239 -5.66 9.24 17.35
C GLY A 239 -4.59 9.31 16.25
N ALA A 240 -3.71 8.32 16.14
CA ALA A 240 -2.69 8.20 15.09
C ALA A 240 -2.47 6.72 14.72
N SER A 241 -1.83 6.41 13.58
CA SER A 241 -1.51 5.02 13.24
C SER A 241 -0.55 4.38 14.28
N PRO A 242 -0.49 3.05 14.40
CA PRO A 242 0.40 2.42 15.37
C PRO A 242 1.88 2.66 15.05
N PHE A 243 2.22 2.87 13.77
CA PHE A 243 3.59 3.07 13.32
C PHE A 243 4.06 4.53 13.44
N GLU A 244 3.17 5.51 13.25
CA GLU A 244 3.42 6.91 13.69
C GLU A 244 3.62 6.98 15.21
N THR A 245 2.74 6.32 15.97
CA THR A 245 2.83 6.26 17.45
C THR A 245 4.16 5.67 17.90
N ASN A 246 4.63 4.60 17.25
CA ASN A 246 5.95 4.03 17.52
C ASN A 246 7.09 5.01 17.19
N GLN A 247 7.05 5.65 16.03
CA GLN A 247 8.08 6.60 15.60
C GLN A 247 8.18 7.79 16.57
N MET A 248 7.05 8.36 16.99
CA MET A 248 7.01 9.48 17.94
C MET A 248 7.59 9.09 19.31
N ASN A 249 7.33 7.86 19.78
CA ASN A 249 7.72 7.41 21.12
C ASN A 249 9.14 6.83 21.22
N GLN A 250 9.68 6.26 20.14
CA GLN A 250 10.98 5.55 20.13
C GLN A 250 11.99 6.10 19.10
N GLY A 251 11.57 7.02 18.23
CA GLY A 251 12.34 7.43 17.06
C GLY A 251 12.38 6.34 15.97
N GLY A 252 13.23 6.55 14.96
CA GLY A 252 13.48 5.59 13.89
C GLY A 252 12.62 5.76 12.64
N SER A 253 12.54 4.69 11.84
CA SER A 253 11.85 4.66 10.54
C SER A 253 10.52 3.91 10.62
N ILE A 254 9.45 4.52 10.10
CA ILE A 254 8.13 3.89 9.95
C ILE A 254 8.25 2.57 9.16
N ALA A 255 9.04 2.54 8.09
CA ALA A 255 9.22 1.34 7.27
C ALA A 255 9.79 0.16 8.08
N LEU A 256 10.77 0.41 8.95
CA LEU A 256 11.32 -0.63 9.84
C LEU A 256 10.32 -1.05 10.92
N ALA A 257 9.51 -0.13 11.45
CA ALA A 257 8.47 -0.44 12.41
C ALA A 257 7.36 -1.32 11.80
N VAL A 258 6.97 -1.04 10.55
CA VAL A 258 6.02 -1.82 9.74
C VAL A 258 6.56 -3.22 9.45
N LEU A 259 7.78 -3.32 8.92
CA LEU A 259 8.41 -4.61 8.58
C LEU A 259 8.59 -5.53 9.81
N ASN A 260 8.80 -4.95 11.00
CA ASN A 260 8.87 -5.69 12.25
C ASN A 260 7.49 -6.06 12.86
N GLY A 261 6.39 -5.50 12.37
CA GLY A 261 5.03 -5.78 12.87
C GLY A 261 4.77 -5.40 14.34
N ASN A 262 5.62 -4.58 14.96
CA ASN A 262 5.57 -4.35 16.41
C ASN A 262 4.50 -3.33 16.79
N VAL A 263 3.24 -3.77 16.90
CA VAL A 263 2.11 -2.92 17.31
C VAL A 263 2.07 -2.80 18.84
N ARG A 264 2.31 -1.58 19.34
CA ARG A 264 2.14 -1.23 20.75
C ARG A 264 0.77 -0.61 21.00
N PHE A 265 0.25 -0.81 22.20
CA PHE A 265 -1.00 -0.23 22.70
C PHE A 265 -0.70 0.48 24.03
N PRO A 266 -1.49 1.48 24.44
CA PRO A 266 -1.33 2.09 25.76
C PRO A 266 -1.46 1.05 26.89
N THR A 267 -0.73 1.23 27.99
CA THR A 267 -0.87 0.39 29.19
C THR A 267 -2.10 0.77 30.02
N VAL A 268 -2.41 -0.01 31.05
CA VAL A 268 -3.46 0.33 32.02
C VAL A 268 -3.15 1.65 32.73
N ASP A 269 -1.87 1.92 33.02
CA ASP A 269 -1.38 3.16 33.63
C ASP A 269 -1.52 4.37 32.67
N GLN A 270 -1.65 4.10 31.36
CA GLN A 270 -1.94 5.08 30.31
C GLN A 270 -3.44 5.16 29.98
N GLN A 271 -4.29 4.57 30.82
CA GLN A 271 -5.76 4.60 30.72
C GLN A 271 -6.31 4.02 29.40
N ASP A 272 -5.79 2.88 28.92
CA ASP A 272 -6.39 2.21 27.76
C ASP A 272 -7.85 1.83 28.04
N ARG A 273 -8.77 2.39 27.24
CA ARG A 273 -10.23 2.26 27.40
C ARG A 273 -10.82 1.11 26.59
N TYR A 274 -10.03 0.42 25.79
CA TYR A 274 -10.51 -0.64 24.89
C TYR A 274 -10.26 -2.04 25.46
N SER A 275 -11.05 -3.02 25.03
CA SER A 275 -10.95 -4.40 25.54
C SER A 275 -9.74 -5.15 24.97
N ALA A 276 -9.40 -6.28 25.59
CA ALA A 276 -8.33 -7.15 25.09
C ALA A 276 -8.65 -7.72 23.71
N GLU A 277 -9.93 -8.02 23.45
CA GLU A 277 -10.42 -8.55 22.19
C GLU A 277 -10.45 -7.50 21.08
N PHE A 278 -10.75 -6.23 21.40
CA PHE A 278 -10.59 -5.13 20.46
C PHE A 278 -9.13 -4.99 20.00
N ARG A 279 -8.18 -5.05 20.95
CA ARG A 279 -6.74 -5.07 20.62
C ARG A 279 -6.34 -6.34 19.85
N ALA A 280 -6.95 -7.49 20.15
CA ALA A 280 -6.69 -8.75 19.45
C ALA A 280 -7.13 -8.69 17.97
N LEU A 281 -8.31 -8.11 17.68
CA LEU A 281 -8.78 -7.86 16.31
C LEU A 281 -7.80 -6.96 15.54
N ILE A 282 -7.33 -5.85 16.13
CA ILE A 282 -6.31 -4.99 15.51
C ILE A 282 -5.03 -5.79 15.22
N LYS A 283 -4.54 -6.59 16.18
CA LYS A 283 -3.34 -7.43 15.99
C LYS A 283 -3.53 -8.47 14.88
N ALA A 284 -4.73 -9.06 14.75
CA ALA A 284 -5.03 -10.04 13.71
C ALA A 284 -5.09 -9.44 12.29
N MET A 285 -5.45 -8.15 12.17
CA MET A 285 -5.31 -7.39 10.92
C MET A 285 -3.87 -6.94 10.64
N LEU A 286 -3.05 -6.74 11.68
CA LEU A 286 -1.66 -6.28 11.58
C LEU A 286 -0.63 -7.41 11.68
N VAL A 287 -0.98 -8.61 11.21
CA VAL A 287 -0.04 -9.72 11.01
C VAL A 287 0.80 -9.45 9.78
N VAL A 288 2.13 -9.52 9.91
CA VAL A 288 3.07 -9.21 8.81
C VAL A 288 2.89 -10.17 7.63
N GLU A 289 2.81 -11.47 7.89
CA GLU A 289 2.61 -12.51 6.87
C GLU A 289 1.17 -12.48 6.32
N PRO A 290 0.93 -12.11 5.04
CA PRO A 290 -0.43 -11.95 4.49
C PRO A 290 -1.26 -13.23 4.51
N ALA A 291 -0.63 -14.41 4.42
CA ALA A 291 -1.31 -15.70 4.52
C ALA A 291 -1.93 -15.95 5.91
N MET A 292 -1.34 -15.38 6.97
CA MET A 292 -1.80 -15.51 8.36
C MET A 292 -2.66 -14.32 8.82
N ARG A 293 -2.71 -13.23 8.02
CA ARG A 293 -3.56 -12.05 8.25
C ARG A 293 -5.01 -12.39 7.92
N LEU A 294 -5.96 -11.79 8.66
CA LEU A 294 -7.39 -11.96 8.37
C LEU A 294 -7.76 -11.56 6.94
N ASP A 295 -8.81 -12.15 6.38
CA ASP A 295 -9.52 -11.60 5.22
C ASP A 295 -10.67 -10.64 5.63
N ILE A 296 -11.28 -9.97 4.65
CA ILE A 296 -12.32 -8.95 4.92
C ILE A 296 -13.59 -9.54 5.56
N HIS A 297 -13.94 -10.80 5.28
CA HIS A 297 -15.09 -11.47 5.87
C HIS A 297 -14.81 -11.80 7.34
N GLN A 298 -13.63 -12.37 7.63
CA GLN A 298 -13.19 -12.64 8.99
C GLN A 298 -13.09 -11.38 9.87
N VAL A 299 -12.68 -10.23 9.29
CA VAL A 299 -12.71 -8.93 9.97
C VAL A 299 -14.14 -8.52 10.31
N ILE A 300 -15.06 -8.60 9.35
CA ILE A 300 -16.48 -8.26 9.56
C ILE A 300 -17.10 -9.14 10.65
N ASP A 301 -16.85 -10.45 10.62
CA ASP A 301 -17.39 -11.40 11.61
C ASP A 301 -16.89 -11.09 13.03
N GLN A 302 -15.60 -10.76 13.19
CA GLN A 302 -15.06 -10.35 14.49
C GLN A 302 -15.58 -8.99 14.96
N VAL A 303 -15.76 -8.03 14.05
CA VAL A 303 -16.41 -6.74 14.37
C VAL A 303 -17.84 -6.95 14.85
N ASP A 304 -18.61 -7.84 14.21
CA ASP A 304 -19.99 -8.12 14.57
C ASP A 304 -20.09 -8.84 15.92
N GLN A 305 -19.19 -9.79 16.21
CA GLN A 305 -19.07 -10.41 17.52
C GLN A 305 -18.77 -9.38 18.63
N LEU A 306 -17.91 -8.38 18.36
CA LEU A 306 -17.62 -7.31 19.33
C LEU A 306 -18.80 -6.34 19.49
N ILE A 307 -19.58 -6.07 18.44
CA ILE A 307 -20.78 -5.20 18.50
C ILE A 307 -21.94 -5.90 19.25
N ALA A 308 -22.07 -7.22 19.13
CA ALA A 308 -23.15 -7.99 19.71
C ALA A 308 -23.00 -8.29 21.22
N ARG A 309 -21.81 -8.04 21.80
CA ARG A 309 -21.57 -8.23 23.24
C ARG A 309 -22.33 -7.17 24.06
N PRO A 310 -22.96 -7.56 25.20
CA PRO A 310 -23.43 -6.60 26.19
C PRO A 310 -22.26 -5.74 26.70
N VAL A 311 -22.55 -4.47 26.97
CA VAL A 311 -21.63 -3.50 27.61
C VAL A 311 -21.82 -3.54 29.13
#